data_AF-A0A369KPJ3-F1
#
_entry.id   AF-A0A369KPJ3-F1
#
_cell.length_a   1.000
_cell.length_b   1.000
_cell.length_c   1.000
_cell.angle_alpha   90.00
_cell.angle_beta   90.00
_cell.angle_gamma   90.00
#
_symmetry.space_group_name_H-M   'P 1'
#
loop_
_entity.id
_entity.type
_entity.pdbx_description
1 polymer ?
#
loop_
_entity_poly.entity_id
_entity_poly.type
_entity_poly.pdbx_seq_one_letter_code
_entity_poly.pdbx_strand_id
1 'polypeptide(L)'
;MSKYFICYLFLLFHFTVFSLKNEEFLIPQYEKEKDFYVVCYYYDTDKGLNNKNPQLMLPSKWIFSLGVRKNYYWAINDNTFYSRYTKLTGDVQDGFFIEKKLTYNDVERRCQLAIERGSSLSITKPTYKLYDFKASSGNLNGYEYPIQFSYQTKSHSKIKKIVLFGDSLSDTGNLKRWTKVFPYYPFFYGRFSDGLIWVDFLSHLTHIPILNFSFGGAKTEGVNDDYIKELPKSYVITSGRNLVTGSSKLYVEKYLNSYLTNNNYLTKNQFITSPEEVLYIFWVGANDFMEKFEKYARGEKFFENPDDHGRANFVAYRAAQNIIEQAEMVIKKGGKNFVIFNLPDLGKSPVVLTGNYKNNTTDINDRIEFSIKLTDVTKRFNNYLRLQISKLQEKYSNSIFVKEIDMYSNFEKIMNNYDFYSDDIFDYGFDSLNSNIPIPGLQNKYVQVHCYNQGYTHLLFSDSGGDLVKKFWKYNKCVNAHGSKDKVAIFWNSPHPTSYTHCWIAHSLQKKLLEFDLLAVKAIDMDKHKSYCLENYLN
;
A
#
# COMPACT_ATOMS: atom_id res chain seq x y z
N MET A 1 9.63 -5.36 47.24
CA MET A 1 8.56 -6.36 46.97
C MET A 1 8.12 -6.22 45.51
N SER A 2 8.94 -6.48 44.49
CA SER A 2 9.65 -7.69 44.04
C SER A 2 8.75 -8.82 43.53
N LYS A 3 8.61 -8.87 42.19
CA LYS A 3 8.71 -10.06 41.33
C LYS A 3 7.73 -11.23 41.53
N TYR A 4 6.39 -11.05 41.56
CA TYR A 4 5.48 -12.22 41.48
C TYR A 4 4.16 -12.06 40.70
N PHE A 5 3.94 -11.00 39.91
CA PHE A 5 2.68 -10.83 39.17
C PHE A 5 2.74 -11.09 37.65
N ILE A 6 3.83 -11.68 37.14
CA ILE A 6 3.99 -11.99 35.69
C ILE A 6 3.85 -13.51 35.39
N CYS A 7 3.75 -14.37 36.41
CA CYS A 7 3.72 -15.83 36.18
C CYS A 7 2.35 -16.44 35.87
N TYR A 8 1.22 -15.73 36.04
CA TYR A 8 -0.11 -16.34 35.85
C TYR A 8 -0.75 -16.11 34.48
N LEU A 9 -0.15 -15.30 33.59
CA LEU A 9 -0.67 -15.10 32.22
C LEU A 9 -0.05 -16.04 31.16
N PHE A 10 0.97 -16.82 31.53
CA PHE A 10 1.74 -17.64 30.58
C PHE A 10 1.30 -19.12 30.52
N LEU A 11 0.33 -19.55 31.33
CA LEU A 11 -0.13 -20.95 31.38
C LEU A 11 -1.42 -21.24 30.59
N LEU A 12 -2.05 -20.23 29.97
CA LEU A 12 -3.22 -20.42 29.10
C LEU A 12 -2.94 -20.17 27.60
N PHE A 13 -1.70 -19.84 27.23
CA PHE A 13 -1.28 -19.72 25.84
C PHE A 13 -0.18 -20.74 25.51
N HIS A 14 -0.54 -22.02 25.58
CA HIS A 14 0.08 -23.03 24.70
C HIS A 14 -0.46 -22.78 23.28
N PHE A 15 0.05 -21.74 22.61
CA PHE A 15 0.00 -21.72 21.15
C PHE A 15 1.03 -22.74 20.69
N THR A 16 0.53 -23.90 20.26
CA THR A 16 1.23 -24.75 19.31
C THR A 16 1.74 -23.86 18.17
N VAL A 17 3.05 -23.82 18.02
CA VAL A 17 3.69 -23.29 16.82
C VAL A 17 3.34 -24.26 15.69
N PHE A 18 2.21 -24.01 15.03
CA PHE A 18 1.92 -24.65 13.75
C PHE A 18 2.83 -23.98 12.72
N SER A 19 3.83 -24.76 12.28
CA SER A 19 4.51 -24.56 11.00
C SER A 19 3.45 -24.62 9.90
N LEU A 20 3.08 -23.45 9.38
CA LEU A 20 2.12 -23.30 8.28
C LEU A 20 2.76 -23.67 6.93
N LYS A 21 3.14 -24.93 6.77
CA LYS A 21 3.16 -25.56 5.45
C LYS A 21 1.74 -26.08 5.21
N ASN A 22 1.04 -25.48 4.24
CA ASN A 22 -0.27 -25.91 3.77
C ASN A 22 -1.39 -25.92 4.82
N GLU A 23 -1.71 -24.78 5.45
CA GLU A 23 -3.09 -24.60 5.91
C GLU A 23 -3.96 -24.24 4.70
N GLU A 24 -4.43 -25.28 4.01
CA GLU A 24 -5.84 -25.30 3.67
C GLU A 24 -6.59 -25.08 4.97
N PHE A 25 -7.04 -23.84 5.22
CA PHE A 25 -8.08 -23.61 6.21
C PHE A 25 -9.15 -24.66 5.93
N LEU A 26 -9.43 -25.53 6.90
CA LEU A 26 -10.58 -26.42 6.89
C LEU A 26 -11.82 -25.52 6.82
N ILE A 27 -12.19 -25.18 5.60
CA ILE A 27 -13.42 -24.50 5.26
C ILE A 27 -14.52 -25.53 5.52
N PRO A 28 -15.50 -25.24 6.40
CA PRO A 28 -16.68 -26.07 6.52
C PRO A 28 -17.31 -26.24 5.14
N GLN A 29 -17.33 -27.47 4.64
CA GLN A 29 -17.67 -27.82 3.26
C GLN A 29 -19.17 -27.70 2.92
N TYR A 30 -19.91 -26.89 3.68
CA TYR A 30 -21.36 -26.74 3.57
C TYR A 30 -21.80 -25.31 3.89
N GLU A 31 -21.76 -24.41 2.91
CA GLU A 31 -22.49 -23.15 3.00
C GLU A 31 -23.20 -22.85 1.67
N LYS A 32 -24.54 -22.87 1.74
CA LYS A 32 -25.45 -22.22 0.78
C LYS A 32 -25.05 -20.76 0.56
N GLU A 33 -25.49 -20.17 -0.55
CA GLU A 33 -25.36 -18.75 -0.89
C GLU A 33 -25.30 -17.85 0.35
N LYS A 34 -24.10 -17.36 0.67
CA LYS A 34 -23.90 -16.44 1.79
C LYS A 34 -24.41 -15.07 1.37
N ASP A 35 -25.33 -14.52 2.16
CA ASP A 35 -25.70 -13.13 2.05
C ASP A 35 -24.48 -12.23 2.30
N PHE A 36 -24.22 -11.32 1.37
CA PHE A 36 -23.19 -10.29 1.52
C PHE A 36 -23.80 -8.98 1.99
N TYR A 37 -23.06 -8.28 2.84
CA TYR A 37 -23.40 -6.99 3.41
C TYR A 37 -22.23 -6.03 3.23
N VAL A 38 -22.50 -4.74 3.39
CA VAL A 38 -21.46 -3.70 3.33
C VAL A 38 -20.83 -3.50 4.71
N VAL A 39 -19.52 -3.72 4.79
CA VAL A 39 -18.69 -3.29 5.92
C VAL A 39 -18.04 -1.93 5.61
N CYS A 40 -18.09 -1.00 6.54
CA CYS A 40 -17.67 0.40 6.40
C CYS A 40 -16.53 0.69 7.38
N TYR A 41 -15.32 0.85 6.88
CA TYR A 41 -14.15 1.15 7.71
C TYR A 41 -14.04 2.63 7.96
N TYR A 42 -13.77 2.99 9.21
CA TYR A 42 -13.60 4.37 9.62
C TYR A 42 -12.23 4.60 10.28
N TYR A 43 -11.77 5.84 10.16
CA TYR A 43 -10.64 6.35 10.93
C TYR A 43 -11.07 7.50 11.82
N ASP A 44 -10.28 7.76 12.86
CA ASP A 44 -10.46 8.90 13.75
C ASP A 44 -9.54 10.04 13.30
N THR A 45 -10.11 11.21 13.01
CA THR A 45 -9.36 12.42 12.65
C THR A 45 -8.69 13.07 13.87
N ASP A 46 -9.14 12.77 15.09
CA ASP A 46 -8.49 13.24 16.30
C ASP A 46 -7.18 12.47 16.56
N LYS A 47 -6.05 13.16 16.40
CA LYS A 47 -4.69 12.63 16.61
C LYS A 47 -4.08 13.11 17.94
N GLY A 48 -4.89 13.64 18.86
CA GLY A 48 -4.45 14.26 20.12
C GLY A 48 -3.86 13.28 21.14
N LEU A 49 -3.14 13.83 22.15
CA LEU A 49 -2.44 13.09 23.21
C LEU A 49 -3.32 12.11 24.01
N ASN A 50 -4.62 12.42 24.12
CA ASN A 50 -5.60 11.62 24.86
C ASN A 50 -6.36 10.63 23.96
N ASN A 51 -6.15 10.68 22.64
CA ASN A 51 -6.82 9.75 21.75
C ASN A 51 -6.25 8.34 21.93
N LYS A 52 -7.13 7.38 22.18
CA LYS A 52 -6.79 5.96 22.15
C LYS A 52 -6.71 5.53 20.69
N ASN A 53 -5.59 5.87 20.05
CA ASN A 53 -5.39 5.73 18.61
C ASN A 53 -5.94 4.39 18.07
N PRO A 54 -6.99 4.41 17.22
CA PRO A 54 -7.59 3.19 16.69
C PRO A 54 -6.64 2.42 15.76
N GLN A 55 -5.63 3.07 15.17
CA GLN A 55 -4.61 2.46 14.30
C GLN A 55 -3.75 1.40 15.02
N LEU A 56 -3.72 1.45 16.36
CA LEU A 56 -2.96 0.51 17.16
C LEU A 56 -3.55 -0.90 17.12
N MET A 57 -4.77 -1.08 16.59
CA MET A 57 -5.44 -2.38 16.49
C MET A 57 -5.28 -3.19 17.80
N LEU A 58 -5.45 -2.52 18.94
CA LEU A 58 -5.25 -3.14 20.24
C LEU A 58 -6.21 -4.33 20.38
N PRO A 59 -5.76 -5.45 20.98
CA PRO A 59 -6.69 -6.49 21.43
C PRO A 59 -7.80 -5.84 22.25
N SER A 60 -9.05 -6.19 21.99
CA SER A 60 -10.13 -5.67 22.82
C SER A 60 -9.92 -6.06 24.28
N LYS A 61 -10.16 -5.11 25.17
CA LYS A 61 -10.12 -5.33 26.63
C LYS A 61 -11.44 -5.88 27.16
N TRP A 62 -12.43 -6.12 26.30
CA TRP A 62 -13.78 -6.51 26.69
C TRP A 62 -13.95 -8.03 26.59
N ILE A 63 -14.38 -8.66 27.68
CA ILE A 63 -14.46 -10.12 27.85
C ILE A 63 -15.30 -10.83 26.77
N PHE A 64 -16.30 -10.15 26.19
CA PHE A 64 -17.19 -10.72 25.17
C PHE A 64 -16.80 -10.34 23.74
N SER A 65 -15.74 -9.55 23.55
CA SER A 65 -15.14 -9.35 22.23
C SER A 65 -13.75 -9.97 22.23
N LEU A 66 -13.69 -11.25 21.86
CA LEU A 66 -12.44 -11.89 21.49
C LEU A 66 -11.90 -11.17 20.23
N GLY A 67 -10.78 -10.45 20.36
CA GLY A 67 -10.08 -9.87 19.21
C GLY A 67 -10.05 -8.34 19.14
N VAL A 68 -9.27 -7.84 18.18
CA VAL A 68 -8.92 -6.44 17.90
C VAL A 68 -10.10 -5.46 18.02
N ARG A 69 -9.86 -4.23 18.52
CA ARG A 69 -10.84 -3.13 18.46
C ARG A 69 -11.38 -2.95 17.04
N LYS A 70 -12.69 -3.12 16.85
CA LYS A 70 -13.34 -2.95 15.54
C LYS A 70 -13.24 -1.49 15.08
N ASN A 71 -12.64 -1.27 13.91
CA ASN A 71 -12.61 0.01 13.20
C ASN A 71 -13.58 0.02 12.01
N TYR A 72 -14.70 -0.69 12.13
CA TYR A 72 -15.74 -0.71 11.11
C TYR A 72 -17.14 -0.71 11.72
N TYR A 73 -18.11 -0.28 10.91
CA TYR A 73 -19.53 -0.48 11.13
C TYR A 73 -20.12 -1.27 9.96
N TRP A 74 -21.24 -1.95 10.16
CA TRP A 74 -22.04 -2.46 9.05
C TRP A 74 -22.93 -1.34 8.53
N ALA A 75 -22.98 -1.13 7.21
CA ALA A 75 -23.83 -0.10 6.63
C ALA A 75 -25.30 -0.38 6.95
N ILE A 76 -26.10 0.67 7.16
CA ILE A 76 -27.52 0.57 7.48
C ILE A 76 -28.37 1.25 6.40
N ASN A 77 -29.56 0.72 6.11
CA ASN A 77 -30.42 1.25 5.05
C ASN A 77 -31.00 2.63 5.37
N ASP A 78 -31.30 2.89 6.66
CA ASP A 78 -31.94 4.10 7.13
C ASP A 78 -31.62 4.38 8.61
N ASN A 79 -32.08 5.53 9.12
CA ASN A 79 -31.80 5.96 10.49
C ASN A 79 -32.83 5.45 11.52
N THR A 80 -33.74 4.55 11.12
CA THR A 80 -34.75 4.04 12.05
C THR A 80 -34.14 3.07 13.04
N PHE A 81 -34.75 2.96 14.23
CA PHE A 81 -34.28 2.05 15.27
C PHE A 81 -34.12 0.59 14.77
N TYR A 82 -35.04 0.15 13.90
CA TYR A 82 -35.09 -1.20 13.33
C TYR A 82 -34.40 -1.33 11.96
N SER A 83 -33.58 -0.36 11.55
CA SER A 83 -32.88 -0.41 10.27
C SER A 83 -32.10 -1.72 10.12
N ARG A 84 -32.28 -2.38 8.98
CA ARG A 84 -31.49 -3.55 8.62
C ARG A 84 -30.13 -3.13 8.07
N TYR A 85 -29.17 -4.05 8.14
CA TYR A 85 -27.91 -3.90 7.44
C TYR A 85 -28.12 -3.88 5.93
N THR A 86 -27.26 -3.15 5.23
CA THR A 86 -27.30 -3.03 3.79
C THR A 86 -26.84 -4.33 3.16
N LYS A 87 -27.81 -5.13 2.71
CA LYS A 87 -27.60 -6.36 1.96
C LYS A 87 -27.28 -6.03 0.51
N LEU A 88 -26.25 -6.69 -0.02
CA LEU A 88 -25.84 -6.64 -1.41
C LEU A 88 -26.59 -7.71 -2.22
N THR A 89 -26.73 -7.49 -3.53
CA THR A 89 -27.71 -8.20 -4.38
C THR A 89 -27.12 -8.94 -5.57
N GLY A 90 -25.80 -8.93 -5.73
CA GLY A 90 -25.12 -9.75 -6.73
C GLY A 90 -24.18 -10.77 -6.13
N ASP A 91 -23.04 -10.98 -6.79
CA ASP A 91 -22.28 -12.22 -6.67
C ASP A 91 -20.77 -11.94 -6.71
N VAL A 92 -19.97 -12.86 -6.18
CA VAL A 92 -18.50 -12.76 -6.25
C VAL A 92 -18.02 -13.24 -7.61
N GLN A 93 -17.19 -12.44 -8.28
CA GLN A 93 -16.53 -12.79 -9.54
C GLN A 93 -15.06 -12.36 -9.50
N ASP A 94 -14.16 -13.32 -9.69
CA ASP A 94 -12.70 -13.12 -9.80
C ASP A 94 -12.11 -12.24 -8.66
N GLY A 95 -12.63 -12.37 -7.43
CA GLY A 95 -12.19 -11.60 -6.28
C GLY A 95 -12.85 -10.23 -6.08
N PHE A 96 -13.91 -9.94 -6.82
CA PHE A 96 -14.75 -8.75 -6.65
C PHE A 96 -16.17 -9.14 -6.33
N PHE A 97 -16.92 -8.28 -5.64
CA PHE A 97 -18.37 -8.43 -5.52
C PHE A 97 -19.05 -7.54 -6.56
N ILE A 98 -19.87 -8.12 -7.44
CA ILE A 98 -20.58 -7.40 -8.49
C ILE A 98 -21.96 -7.00 -7.97
N GLU A 99 -22.11 -5.74 -7.54
CA GLU A 99 -23.40 -5.22 -7.05
C GLU A 99 -24.30 -4.78 -8.21
N LYS A 100 -25.55 -5.27 -8.20
CA LYS A 100 -26.49 -5.16 -9.32
C LYS A 100 -27.54 -4.05 -9.16
N LYS A 101 -27.76 -3.54 -7.95
CA LYS A 101 -28.85 -2.60 -7.65
C LYS A 101 -28.39 -1.32 -6.96
N LEU A 102 -27.46 -1.40 -6.01
CA LEU A 102 -26.96 -0.21 -5.32
C LEU A 102 -25.94 0.54 -6.17
N THR A 103 -25.85 1.85 -5.95
CA THR A 103 -24.78 2.68 -6.50
C THR A 103 -23.65 2.87 -5.48
N TYR A 104 -22.50 3.37 -5.94
CA TYR A 104 -21.41 3.80 -5.05
C TYR A 104 -21.93 4.80 -4.00
N ASN A 105 -22.64 5.84 -4.45
CA ASN A 105 -23.18 6.90 -3.59
C ASN A 105 -24.22 6.36 -2.59
N ASP A 106 -25.02 5.36 -2.96
CA ASP A 106 -25.93 4.71 -2.02
C ASP A 106 -25.18 4.04 -0.89
N VAL A 107 -24.13 3.29 -1.22
CA VAL A 107 -23.32 2.57 -0.23
C VAL A 107 -22.54 3.54 0.65
N GLU A 108 -21.91 4.56 0.05
CA GLU A 108 -21.18 5.59 0.78
C GLU A 108 -22.08 6.30 1.80
N ARG A 109 -23.25 6.77 1.38
CA ARG A 109 -24.23 7.43 2.27
C ARG A 109 -24.66 6.53 3.41
N ARG A 110 -24.91 5.24 3.14
CA ARG A 110 -25.31 4.26 4.17
C ARG A 110 -24.17 3.92 5.14
N CYS A 111 -22.93 3.97 4.66
CA CYS A 111 -21.75 3.85 5.50
C CYS A 111 -21.56 5.07 6.41
N GLN A 112 -21.68 6.28 5.86
CA GLN A 112 -21.62 7.52 6.64
C GLN A 112 -22.70 7.51 7.73
N LEU A 113 -23.94 7.17 7.37
CA LEU A 113 -25.03 7.05 8.33
C LEU A 113 -24.74 6.02 9.45
N ALA A 114 -24.16 4.87 9.11
CA ALA A 114 -23.77 3.87 10.10
C ALA A 114 -22.69 4.38 11.07
N ILE A 115 -21.71 5.11 10.55
CA ILE A 115 -20.65 5.73 11.36
C ILE A 115 -21.25 6.81 12.26
N GLU A 116 -22.08 7.71 11.74
CA GLU A 116 -22.71 8.80 12.51
C GLU A 116 -23.66 8.31 13.60
N ARG A 117 -24.38 7.20 13.36
CA ARG A 117 -25.30 6.62 14.32
C ARG A 117 -24.59 5.82 15.42
N GLY A 118 -23.56 5.05 15.06
CA GLY A 118 -22.92 4.11 15.95
C GLY A 118 -23.87 3.02 16.48
N SER A 119 -23.52 2.39 17.61
CA SER A 119 -24.38 1.46 18.34
C SER A 119 -24.11 1.50 19.84
N SER A 120 -24.98 0.89 20.65
CA SER A 120 -24.76 0.78 22.11
C SER A 120 -23.46 0.07 22.50
N LEU A 121 -22.96 -0.83 21.64
CA LEU A 121 -21.70 -1.56 21.82
C LEU A 121 -20.51 -0.93 21.09
N SER A 122 -20.73 0.05 20.22
CA SER A 122 -19.69 0.73 19.44
C SER A 122 -20.05 2.20 19.33
N ILE A 123 -19.56 2.97 20.29
CA ILE A 123 -19.80 4.41 20.42
C ILE A 123 -19.08 5.12 19.28
N THR A 124 -19.81 6.00 18.60
CA THR A 124 -19.28 6.86 17.55
C THR A 124 -18.70 8.17 18.10
N LYS A 125 -17.87 8.84 17.28
CA LYS A 125 -17.36 10.18 17.54
C LYS A 125 -17.58 11.06 16.31
N PRO A 126 -17.81 12.39 16.47
CA PRO A 126 -17.88 13.32 15.35
C PRO A 126 -16.62 13.34 14.47
N THR A 127 -15.49 12.92 15.02
CA THR A 127 -14.19 12.86 14.36
C THR A 127 -14.00 11.61 13.51
N TYR A 128 -14.94 10.65 13.54
CA TYR A 128 -14.87 9.46 12.69
C TYR A 128 -15.22 9.78 11.24
N LYS A 129 -14.40 9.30 10.32
CA LYS A 129 -14.56 9.47 8.87
C LYS A 129 -14.45 8.12 8.16
N LEU A 130 -15.30 7.92 7.16
CA LEU A 130 -15.24 6.76 6.25
C LEU A 130 -13.94 6.84 5.43
N TYR A 131 -13.24 5.71 5.26
CA TYR A 131 -12.11 5.64 4.32
C TYR A 131 -12.10 4.42 3.41
N ASP A 132 -12.92 3.41 3.67
CA ASP A 132 -13.04 2.22 2.82
C ASP A 132 -14.36 1.51 3.11
N PHE A 133 -14.89 0.78 2.12
CA PHE A 133 -16.01 -0.13 2.32
C PHE A 133 -15.90 -1.35 1.40
N LYS A 134 -16.36 -2.49 1.90
CA LYS A 134 -16.23 -3.79 1.20
C LYS A 134 -17.48 -4.64 1.36
N ALA A 135 -17.64 -5.60 0.47
CA ALA A 135 -18.59 -6.69 0.65
C ALA A 135 -18.01 -7.72 1.63
N SER A 136 -18.77 -8.08 2.65
CA SER A 136 -18.43 -9.13 3.60
C SER A 136 -19.67 -9.88 4.04
N SER A 137 -19.52 -11.17 4.31
CA SER A 137 -20.59 -12.04 4.83
C SER A 137 -20.52 -12.25 6.35
N GLY A 138 -19.56 -11.63 7.05
CA GLY A 138 -19.49 -11.73 8.50
C GLY A 138 -18.24 -11.11 9.15
N ASN A 139 -18.27 -10.98 10.48
CA ASN A 139 -17.21 -10.35 11.27
C ASN A 139 -15.89 -11.15 11.32
N LEU A 140 -15.94 -12.46 11.05
CA LEU A 140 -14.81 -13.40 11.14
C LEU A 140 -14.50 -14.09 9.79
N ASN A 141 -15.18 -13.70 8.70
CA ASN A 141 -14.92 -14.31 7.41
C ASN A 141 -13.56 -13.85 6.87
N GLY A 142 -12.82 -14.81 6.29
CA GLY A 142 -11.47 -14.57 5.77
C GLY A 142 -11.42 -13.65 4.55
N TYR A 143 -12.54 -13.50 3.83
CA TYR A 143 -12.61 -12.76 2.57
C TYR A 143 -13.54 -11.54 2.66
N GLU A 144 -12.98 -10.39 2.30
CA GLU A 144 -13.70 -9.14 2.04
C GLU A 144 -13.44 -8.79 0.56
N TYR A 145 -14.46 -8.36 -0.16
CA TYR A 145 -14.36 -8.11 -1.59
C TYR A 145 -14.59 -6.62 -1.91
N PRO A 146 -13.72 -6.00 -2.73
CA PRO A 146 -14.03 -4.72 -3.36
C PRO A 146 -15.33 -4.82 -4.17
N ILE A 147 -16.17 -3.79 -4.10
CA ILE A 147 -17.50 -3.79 -4.72
C ILE A 147 -17.43 -3.08 -6.08
N GLN A 148 -17.80 -3.79 -7.15
CA GLN A 148 -18.03 -3.22 -8.46
C GLN A 148 -19.53 -2.92 -8.61
N PHE A 149 -19.88 -1.67 -8.90
CA PHE A 149 -21.28 -1.26 -9.06
C PHE A 149 -21.71 -1.29 -10.53
N SER A 150 -22.47 -2.31 -10.91
CA SER A 150 -22.90 -2.51 -12.31
C SER A 150 -24.11 -1.67 -12.72
N TYR A 151 -24.97 -1.27 -11.77
CA TYR A 151 -26.15 -0.43 -12.05
C TYR A 151 -25.78 0.95 -12.61
N GLN A 152 -24.60 1.47 -12.25
CA GLN A 152 -24.13 2.81 -12.61
C GLN A 152 -23.29 2.87 -13.89
N THR A 153 -23.26 1.83 -14.73
CA THR A 153 -22.50 1.89 -16.00
C THR A 153 -23.18 2.75 -17.07
N LYS A 154 -23.32 4.06 -16.80
CA LYS A 154 -23.15 5.13 -17.79
C LYS A 154 -21.68 5.59 -17.89
N SER A 155 -20.76 4.91 -17.20
CA SER A 155 -19.32 5.07 -17.40
C SER A 155 -18.92 4.41 -18.72
N HIS A 156 -18.41 5.21 -19.66
CA HIS A 156 -17.76 4.72 -20.89
C HIS A 156 -16.36 4.12 -20.62
N SER A 157 -15.94 3.99 -19.36
CA SER A 157 -14.61 3.44 -19.03
C SER A 157 -14.55 1.98 -19.47
N LYS A 158 -13.53 1.65 -20.27
CA LYS A 158 -13.25 0.27 -20.66
C LYS A 158 -12.98 -0.60 -19.42
N ILE A 159 -12.22 -0.05 -18.47
CA ILE A 159 -11.85 -0.73 -17.24
C ILE A 159 -12.90 -0.49 -16.16
N LYS A 160 -13.32 -1.58 -15.50
CA LYS A 160 -14.29 -1.57 -14.40
C LYS A 160 -13.71 -2.13 -13.10
N LYS A 161 -12.56 -2.79 -13.15
CA LYS A 161 -11.90 -3.46 -12.01
C LYS A 161 -10.38 -3.35 -12.16
N ILE A 162 -9.68 -3.17 -11.04
CA ILE A 162 -8.20 -3.19 -11.01
C ILE A 162 -7.72 -4.29 -10.09
N VAL A 163 -6.76 -5.10 -10.55
CA VAL A 163 -5.99 -6.01 -9.71
C VAL A 163 -4.56 -5.48 -9.61
N LEU A 164 -4.10 -5.22 -8.40
CA LEU A 164 -2.83 -4.53 -8.15
C LEU A 164 -1.85 -5.46 -7.42
N PHE A 165 -0.65 -5.62 -7.97
CA PHE A 165 0.48 -6.28 -7.35
C PHE A 165 1.58 -5.27 -7.07
N GLY A 166 2.08 -5.24 -5.84
CA GLY A 166 3.06 -4.24 -5.46
C GLY A 166 3.67 -4.45 -4.09
N ASP A 167 4.25 -3.38 -3.57
CA ASP A 167 4.92 -3.37 -2.28
C ASP A 167 4.33 -2.32 -1.30
N SER A 168 5.16 -1.79 -0.40
CA SER A 168 4.80 -0.77 0.59
C SER A 168 4.22 0.51 0.00
N LEU A 169 4.59 0.91 -1.23
CA LEU A 169 4.04 2.11 -1.87
C LEU A 169 2.55 1.95 -2.23
N SER A 170 2.07 0.72 -2.25
CA SER A 170 0.73 0.33 -2.69
C SER A 170 -0.04 -0.44 -1.62
N ASP A 171 0.58 -0.82 -0.50
CA ASP A 171 -0.06 -1.62 0.56
C ASP A 171 -1.08 -0.80 1.36
N THR A 172 -2.37 -1.17 1.23
CA THR A 172 -3.50 -0.55 1.94
C THR A 172 -3.78 -1.18 3.32
N GLY A 173 -2.84 -1.97 3.86
CA GLY A 173 -2.94 -2.62 5.18
C GLY A 173 -2.94 -4.15 5.15
N ASN A 174 -2.56 -4.79 4.03
CA ASN A 174 -2.40 -6.23 3.91
C ASN A 174 -1.33 -6.77 4.86
N LEU A 175 -0.14 -6.14 4.90
CA LEU A 175 0.91 -6.53 5.85
C LEU A 175 0.43 -6.35 7.30
N LYS A 176 -0.32 -5.29 7.58
CA LYS A 176 -0.90 -5.02 8.90
C LYS A 176 -1.90 -6.07 9.29
N ARG A 177 -2.80 -6.46 8.38
CA ARG A 177 -3.80 -7.51 8.63
C ARG A 177 -3.14 -8.85 8.90
N TRP A 178 -2.03 -9.15 8.23
CA TRP A 178 -1.34 -10.42 8.38
C TRP A 178 -0.42 -10.45 9.62
N THR A 179 0.40 -9.43 9.86
CA THR A 179 1.29 -9.33 11.04
C THR A 179 0.59 -8.88 12.32
N LYS A 180 -0.61 -8.27 12.21
CA LYS A 180 -1.34 -7.53 13.25
C LYS A 180 -0.63 -6.28 13.77
N VAL A 181 0.58 -5.98 13.30
CA VAL A 181 1.47 -5.00 13.93
C VAL A 181 2.01 -4.00 12.92
N PHE A 182 2.53 -4.46 11.79
CA PHE A 182 3.32 -3.64 10.86
C PHE A 182 2.54 -3.14 9.65
N PRO A 183 2.74 -1.88 9.22
CA PRO A 183 3.54 -0.85 9.87
C PRO A 183 2.89 -0.39 11.19
N TYR A 184 3.73 -0.15 12.20
CA TYR A 184 3.27 0.33 13.50
C TYR A 184 2.96 1.83 13.44
N TYR A 185 2.30 2.40 14.45
CA TYR A 185 2.14 3.85 14.56
C TYR A 185 3.51 4.56 14.42
N PRO A 186 3.63 5.70 13.71
CA PRO A 186 2.61 6.63 13.20
C PRO A 186 2.11 6.41 11.77
N PHE A 187 2.21 5.19 11.26
CA PHE A 187 1.77 4.86 9.90
C PHE A 187 0.25 4.66 9.82
N PHE A 188 -0.38 5.22 8.78
CA PHE A 188 -1.83 5.36 8.70
C PHE A 188 -2.54 4.03 8.38
N TYR A 189 -3.16 3.41 9.38
CA TYR A 189 -3.99 2.19 9.24
C TYR A 189 -3.35 1.08 8.38
N GLY A 190 -2.03 0.89 8.52
CA GLY A 190 -1.29 -0.14 7.79
C GLY A 190 -0.70 0.30 6.45
N ARG A 191 -0.93 1.54 6.02
CA ARG A 191 -0.23 2.14 4.87
C ARG A 191 1.13 2.65 5.29
N PHE A 192 2.12 2.56 4.39
CA PHE A 192 3.46 3.09 4.64
C PHE A 192 3.54 4.60 4.42
N SER A 193 2.56 5.35 4.89
CA SER A 193 2.47 6.81 4.75
C SER A 193 1.76 7.41 5.98
N ASP A 194 1.59 8.73 5.99
CA ASP A 194 0.92 9.50 7.05
C ASP A 194 -0.58 9.73 6.78
N GLY A 195 -1.14 9.07 5.76
CA GLY A 195 -2.54 9.15 5.36
C GLY A 195 -2.87 8.13 4.26
N LEU A 196 -3.90 8.45 3.48
CA LEU A 196 -4.28 7.70 2.28
C LEU A 196 -3.13 7.65 1.26
N ILE A 197 -3.04 6.56 0.51
CA ILE A 197 -2.04 6.38 -0.55
C ILE A 197 -2.70 6.43 -1.93
N TRP A 198 -1.90 6.37 -2.99
CA TRP A 198 -2.35 6.59 -4.36
C TRP A 198 -3.50 5.64 -4.76
N VAL A 199 -3.50 4.42 -4.21
CA VAL A 199 -4.55 3.41 -4.41
C VAL A 199 -5.90 3.90 -3.90
N ASP A 200 -5.92 4.48 -2.70
CA ASP A 200 -7.13 5.01 -2.09
C ASP A 200 -7.66 6.20 -2.89
N PHE A 201 -6.77 7.14 -3.22
CA PHE A 201 -7.13 8.31 -4.03
C PHE A 201 -7.64 7.91 -5.42
N LEU A 202 -7.01 6.96 -6.10
CA LEU A 202 -7.48 6.49 -7.40
C LEU A 202 -8.88 5.88 -7.29
N SER A 203 -9.12 5.04 -6.27
CA SER A 203 -10.43 4.45 -6.01
C SER A 203 -11.49 5.53 -5.76
N HIS A 204 -11.20 6.53 -4.92
CA HIS A 204 -12.11 7.65 -4.64
C HIS A 204 -12.39 8.51 -5.88
N LEU A 205 -11.38 8.78 -6.71
CA LEU A 205 -11.51 9.66 -7.89
C LEU A 205 -12.21 8.97 -9.07
N THR A 206 -12.14 7.65 -9.17
CA THR A 206 -12.63 6.87 -10.33
C THR A 206 -13.82 5.98 -10.01
N HIS A 207 -14.07 5.71 -8.72
CA HIS A 207 -15.01 4.70 -8.22
C HIS A 207 -14.73 3.28 -8.73
N ILE A 208 -13.53 3.01 -9.26
CA ILE A 208 -13.14 1.68 -9.71
C ILE A 208 -12.62 0.88 -8.52
N PRO A 209 -13.21 -0.28 -8.21
CA PRO A 209 -12.72 -1.13 -7.14
C PRO A 209 -11.34 -1.70 -7.46
N ILE A 210 -10.49 -1.74 -6.43
CA ILE A 210 -9.12 -2.25 -6.53
C ILE A 210 -8.96 -3.47 -5.60
N LEU A 211 -8.70 -4.63 -6.20
CA LEU A 211 -8.27 -5.83 -5.49
C LEU A 211 -6.75 -5.78 -5.33
N ASN A 212 -6.30 -5.47 -4.12
CA ASN A 212 -4.92 -5.12 -3.84
C ASN A 212 -4.15 -6.29 -3.20
N PHE A 213 -3.13 -6.77 -3.90
CA PHE A 213 -2.18 -7.81 -3.51
C PHE A 213 -0.79 -7.24 -3.19
N SER A 214 -0.72 -5.96 -2.81
CA SER A 214 0.53 -5.33 -2.39
C SER A 214 0.82 -5.61 -0.92
N PHE A 215 2.07 -5.94 -0.59
CA PHE A 215 2.53 -6.17 0.78
C PHE A 215 3.83 -5.39 1.02
N GLY A 216 3.88 -4.63 2.12
CA GLY A 216 5.06 -3.85 2.47
C GLY A 216 6.33 -4.69 2.49
N GLY A 217 7.37 -4.28 1.75
CA GLY A 217 8.64 -5.02 1.66
C GLY A 217 8.64 -6.20 0.70
N ALA A 218 7.62 -6.40 -0.13
CA ALA A 218 7.63 -7.42 -1.17
C ALA A 218 8.70 -7.14 -2.24
N LYS A 219 9.42 -8.20 -2.65
CA LYS A 219 10.31 -8.20 -3.81
C LYS A 219 9.62 -8.73 -5.05
N THR A 220 10.24 -8.59 -6.22
CA THR A 220 9.70 -9.16 -7.46
C THR A 220 9.69 -10.70 -7.44
N GLU A 221 10.74 -11.33 -6.91
CA GLU A 221 10.85 -12.77 -6.71
C GLU A 221 11.80 -13.09 -5.53
N GLY A 222 11.80 -14.34 -5.09
CA GLY A 222 12.64 -14.85 -4.02
C GLY A 222 12.03 -14.66 -2.63
N VAL A 223 12.67 -15.27 -1.64
CA VAL A 223 12.56 -14.87 -0.24
C VAL A 223 13.72 -13.91 0.06
N ASN A 224 13.62 -13.06 1.07
CA ASN A 224 14.77 -12.26 1.46
C ASN A 224 15.90 -13.21 1.92
N ASP A 225 17.09 -13.10 1.31
CA ASP A 225 18.12 -14.15 1.24
C ASP A 225 18.81 -14.55 2.57
N ASP A 226 18.27 -14.18 3.73
CA ASP A 226 18.79 -14.62 5.03
C ASP A 226 17.90 -15.72 5.64
N TYR A 227 18.00 -16.91 5.04
CA TYR A 227 17.44 -18.14 5.59
C TYR A 227 18.34 -18.66 6.73
N ILE A 228 18.22 -18.09 7.93
CA ILE A 228 18.97 -18.59 9.09
C ILE A 228 18.27 -19.83 9.66
N LYS A 229 18.91 -21.00 9.49
CA LYS A 229 18.73 -22.16 10.37
C LYS A 229 19.25 -21.77 11.76
N GLU A 230 18.35 -21.78 12.74
CA GLU A 230 18.56 -21.51 14.17
C GLU A 230 18.64 -20.01 14.54
N LEU A 231 17.55 -19.46 15.10
CA LEU A 231 17.58 -18.12 15.68
C LEU A 231 16.90 -18.04 17.08
N PRO A 232 17.55 -17.38 18.06
CA PRO A 232 17.00 -17.10 19.38
C PRO A 232 15.96 -15.96 19.37
N LYS A 233 15.09 -15.95 20.39
CA LYS A 233 13.85 -15.15 20.49
C LYS A 233 13.98 -13.62 20.39
N SER A 234 15.17 -13.03 20.42
CA SER A 234 15.39 -11.58 20.24
C SER A 234 15.43 -11.13 18.76
N TYR A 235 15.46 -12.07 17.81
CA TYR A 235 15.59 -11.81 16.36
C TYR A 235 14.29 -11.45 15.63
N VAL A 236 13.13 -11.53 16.29
CA VAL A 236 11.80 -11.38 15.66
C VAL A 236 11.58 -9.97 15.07
N ILE A 237 12.35 -8.97 15.49
CA ILE A 237 12.02 -7.57 15.22
C ILE A 237 12.94 -6.95 14.15
N THR A 238 14.19 -7.39 14.08
CA THR A 238 15.14 -6.90 13.06
C THR A 238 15.07 -7.74 11.78
N SER A 239 14.70 -9.03 11.89
CA SER A 239 14.45 -9.93 10.76
C SER A 239 12.99 -9.95 10.29
N GLY A 240 12.15 -9.06 10.82
CA GLY A 240 10.73 -8.93 10.48
C GLY A 240 10.43 -8.41 9.06
N ARG A 241 11.45 -7.98 8.30
CA ARG A 241 11.34 -7.79 6.84
C ARG A 241 11.60 -9.10 6.09
N ASN A 242 12.64 -9.83 6.50
CA ASN A 242 13.17 -10.91 5.68
C ASN A 242 12.33 -12.20 5.70
N LEU A 243 11.59 -12.45 6.77
CA LEU A 243 10.83 -13.68 6.96
C LEU A 243 9.33 -13.59 6.61
N VAL A 244 8.84 -12.43 6.17
CA VAL A 244 7.46 -12.04 6.52
C VAL A 244 6.69 -11.42 5.32
N THR A 245 7.33 -10.82 4.33
CA THR A 245 6.64 -9.99 3.31
C THR A 245 6.46 -10.65 1.94
N GLY A 246 6.94 -11.88 1.76
CA GLY A 246 6.78 -12.65 0.51
C GLY A 246 7.37 -11.98 -0.74
N SER A 247 6.83 -12.34 -1.90
CA SER A 247 7.17 -11.72 -3.19
C SER A 247 5.91 -11.51 -4.02
N SER A 248 5.94 -10.56 -4.95
CA SER A 248 4.83 -10.29 -5.86
C SER A 248 4.44 -11.55 -6.65
N LYS A 249 5.39 -12.42 -6.98
CA LYS A 249 5.12 -13.71 -7.64
C LYS A 249 4.17 -14.60 -6.84
N LEU A 250 4.43 -14.77 -5.55
CA LEU A 250 3.55 -15.54 -4.66
C LEU A 250 2.14 -14.93 -4.59
N TYR A 251 2.05 -13.59 -4.65
CA TYR A 251 0.78 -12.90 -4.61
C TYR A 251 0.00 -12.98 -5.92
N VAL A 252 0.69 -13.00 -7.07
CA VAL A 252 0.10 -13.33 -8.37
C VAL A 252 -0.42 -14.76 -8.36
N GLU A 253 0.37 -15.73 -7.89
CA GLU A 253 -0.07 -17.12 -7.74
C GLU A 253 -1.29 -17.24 -6.84
N LYS A 254 -1.32 -16.52 -5.73
CA LYS A 254 -2.47 -16.47 -4.82
C LYS A 254 -3.73 -15.93 -5.52
N TYR A 255 -3.63 -14.85 -6.28
CA TYR A 255 -4.76 -14.35 -7.07
C TYR A 255 -5.25 -15.43 -8.05
N LEU A 256 -4.36 -16.00 -8.86
CA LEU A 256 -4.72 -16.97 -9.88
C LEU A 256 -5.30 -18.28 -9.30
N ASN A 257 -4.84 -18.71 -8.13
CA ASN A 257 -5.23 -19.99 -7.52
C ASN A 257 -6.42 -19.88 -6.56
N SER A 258 -6.67 -18.71 -5.97
CA SER A 258 -7.67 -18.54 -4.91
C SER A 258 -8.76 -17.53 -5.22
N TYR A 259 -8.55 -16.63 -6.18
CA TYR A 259 -9.49 -15.53 -6.45
C TYR A 259 -10.18 -15.61 -7.81
N LEU A 260 -9.69 -16.40 -8.77
CA LEU A 260 -10.45 -16.69 -10.00
C LEU A 260 -11.66 -17.56 -9.66
N THR A 261 -12.79 -16.94 -9.36
CA THR A 261 -13.96 -17.60 -8.79
C THR A 261 -15.27 -17.07 -9.35
N ASN A 262 -16.33 -17.87 -9.25
CA ASN A 262 -17.68 -17.50 -9.65
C ASN A 262 -18.69 -17.79 -8.52
N ASN A 263 -19.56 -16.83 -8.20
CA ASN A 263 -20.52 -16.80 -7.10
C ASN A 263 -19.91 -16.82 -5.68
N ASN A 264 -18.97 -17.72 -5.40
CA ASN A 264 -18.32 -17.87 -4.09
C ASN A 264 -16.86 -18.33 -4.26
N TYR A 265 -16.11 -18.44 -3.15
CA TYR A 265 -14.68 -18.80 -3.16
C TYR A 265 -14.39 -20.30 -3.40
N LEU A 266 -15.41 -21.17 -3.42
CA LEU A 266 -15.26 -22.60 -3.63
C LEU A 266 -15.24 -22.96 -5.11
N THR A 267 -16.02 -22.24 -5.92
CA THR A 267 -16.10 -22.48 -7.36
C THR A 267 -15.03 -21.67 -8.09
N LYS A 268 -13.97 -22.36 -8.52
CA LYS A 268 -12.84 -21.73 -9.21
C LYS A 268 -13.02 -21.74 -10.72
N ASN A 269 -12.65 -20.64 -11.36
CA ASN A 269 -12.58 -20.51 -12.81
C ASN A 269 -11.17 -20.86 -13.30
N GLN A 270 -11.09 -21.53 -14.45
CA GLN A 270 -9.81 -21.80 -15.09
C GLN A 270 -9.20 -20.53 -15.71
N PHE A 271 -10.05 -19.61 -16.17
CA PHE A 271 -9.71 -18.37 -16.87
C PHE A 271 -10.43 -17.19 -16.22
N ILE A 272 -9.90 -15.98 -16.44
CA ILE A 272 -10.51 -14.72 -16.01
C ILE A 272 -11.82 -14.50 -16.77
N THR A 273 -12.89 -14.16 -16.07
CA THR A 273 -14.27 -14.14 -16.59
C THR A 273 -14.53 -12.94 -17.53
N SER A 274 -13.99 -11.77 -17.20
CA SER A 274 -14.23 -10.51 -17.95
C SER A 274 -12.92 -9.77 -18.23
N PRO A 275 -11.98 -10.39 -18.97
CA PRO A 275 -10.60 -9.91 -19.04
C PRO A 275 -10.45 -8.52 -19.70
N GLU A 276 -11.39 -8.14 -20.57
CA GLU A 276 -11.39 -6.83 -21.22
C GLU A 276 -11.64 -5.67 -20.25
N GLU A 277 -12.29 -5.95 -19.12
CA GLU A 277 -12.71 -4.95 -18.13
C GLU A 277 -11.79 -4.87 -16.91
N VAL A 278 -10.76 -5.74 -16.86
CA VAL A 278 -9.80 -5.80 -15.76
C VAL A 278 -8.47 -5.20 -16.20
N LEU A 279 -7.97 -4.28 -15.39
CA LEU A 279 -6.62 -3.74 -15.49
C LEU A 279 -5.72 -4.35 -14.41
N TYR A 280 -4.60 -4.93 -14.83
CA TYR A 280 -3.56 -5.43 -13.95
C TYR A 280 -2.46 -4.37 -13.80
N ILE A 281 -2.16 -3.99 -12.57
CA ILE A 281 -1.10 -3.03 -12.25
C ILE A 281 0.03 -3.73 -11.52
N PHE A 282 1.26 -3.50 -11.96
CA PHE A 282 2.48 -3.92 -11.26
C PHE A 282 3.30 -2.70 -10.84
N TRP A 283 3.53 -2.54 -9.54
CA TRP A 283 4.49 -1.56 -9.02
C TRP A 283 5.28 -2.13 -7.85
N VAL A 284 6.42 -2.73 -8.19
CA VAL A 284 7.34 -3.45 -7.30
C VAL A 284 8.74 -3.39 -7.91
N GLY A 285 9.78 -3.64 -7.10
CA GLY A 285 11.17 -3.78 -7.58
C GLY A 285 12.18 -2.98 -6.79
N ALA A 286 11.76 -1.91 -6.10
CA ALA A 286 12.67 -1.13 -5.27
C ALA A 286 13.28 -1.96 -4.14
N ASN A 287 12.49 -2.86 -3.53
CA ASN A 287 12.96 -3.70 -2.41
C ASN A 287 14.04 -4.70 -2.81
N ASP A 288 14.10 -5.11 -4.08
CA ASP A 288 15.15 -5.98 -4.62
C ASP A 288 16.54 -5.32 -4.48
N PHE A 289 16.60 -3.98 -4.52
CA PHE A 289 17.82 -3.20 -4.23
C PHE A 289 17.93 -2.85 -2.75
N MET A 290 16.84 -2.33 -2.17
CA MET A 290 16.88 -1.67 -0.87
C MET A 290 17.31 -2.58 0.28
N GLU A 291 17.02 -3.88 0.20
CA GLU A 291 17.48 -4.85 1.20
C GLU A 291 19.01 -4.85 1.35
N LYS A 292 19.76 -4.50 0.30
CA LYS A 292 21.23 -4.49 0.28
C LYS A 292 21.83 -3.28 1.01
N PHE A 293 21.00 -2.34 1.47
CA PHE A 293 21.42 -1.13 2.18
C PHE A 293 20.88 -1.08 3.62
N GLU A 294 20.37 -2.18 4.15
CA GLU A 294 19.91 -2.26 5.53
C GLU A 294 21.08 -2.43 6.52
N LYS A 295 20.81 -2.27 7.82
CA LYS A 295 21.79 -2.00 8.90
C LYS A 295 23.01 -2.95 8.98
N TYR A 296 22.91 -4.17 8.46
CA TYR A 296 23.99 -5.18 8.49
C TYR A 296 24.58 -5.48 7.11
N ALA A 297 23.97 -4.97 6.04
CA ALA A 297 24.44 -5.18 4.68
C ALA A 297 25.60 -4.23 4.35
N ARG A 298 26.53 -4.68 3.51
CA ARG A 298 27.61 -3.86 2.96
C ARG A 298 27.16 -3.27 1.63
N GLY A 299 26.49 -2.12 1.69
CA GLY A 299 25.89 -1.49 0.53
C GLY A 299 26.88 -1.15 -0.58
N GLU A 300 28.11 -0.81 -0.22
CA GLU A 300 29.20 -0.55 -1.18
C GLU A 300 29.48 -1.75 -2.09
N LYS A 301 29.48 -2.96 -1.51
CA LYS A 301 29.72 -4.20 -2.26
C LYS A 301 28.64 -4.49 -3.29
N PHE A 302 27.42 -4.00 -3.11
CA PHE A 302 26.35 -4.22 -4.08
C PHE A 302 26.67 -3.60 -5.46
N PHE A 303 27.46 -2.53 -5.46
CA PHE A 303 27.84 -1.79 -6.67
C PHE A 303 29.20 -2.21 -7.24
N GLU A 304 29.98 -3.01 -6.51
CA GLU A 304 31.20 -3.63 -7.02
C GLU A 304 30.86 -4.75 -8.02
N ASN A 305 31.63 -4.84 -9.13
CA ASN A 305 31.42 -5.81 -10.21
C ASN A 305 29.93 -5.97 -10.57
N PRO A 306 29.28 -4.91 -11.08
CA PRO A 306 27.82 -4.79 -11.06
C PRO A 306 27.09 -5.86 -11.88
N ASP A 307 27.78 -6.54 -12.79
CA ASP A 307 27.22 -7.63 -13.63
C ASP A 307 27.29 -9.02 -12.96
N ASP A 308 28.05 -9.17 -11.86
CA ASP A 308 28.12 -10.43 -11.11
C ASP A 308 26.76 -10.79 -10.48
N HIS A 309 26.54 -12.07 -10.22
CA HIS A 309 25.31 -12.56 -9.59
C HIS A 309 25.04 -11.85 -8.25
N GLY A 310 23.82 -11.32 -8.09
CA GLY A 310 23.41 -10.60 -6.88
C GLY A 310 23.92 -9.16 -6.76
N ARG A 311 24.58 -8.61 -7.80
CA ARG A 311 25.04 -7.22 -7.87
C ARG A 311 24.09 -6.32 -8.66
N ALA A 312 24.38 -5.02 -8.67
CA ALA A 312 23.50 -3.96 -9.14
C ALA A 312 22.81 -4.22 -10.49
N ASN A 313 23.56 -4.49 -11.55
CA ASN A 313 22.99 -4.69 -12.89
C ASN A 313 22.22 -6.01 -12.99
N PHE A 314 22.77 -7.08 -12.40
CA PHE A 314 22.12 -8.39 -12.38
C PHE A 314 20.76 -8.34 -11.66
N VAL A 315 20.72 -7.76 -10.46
CA VAL A 315 19.49 -7.64 -9.68
C VAL A 315 18.48 -6.73 -10.39
N ALA A 316 18.92 -5.62 -11.00
CA ALA A 316 18.03 -4.74 -11.76
C ALA A 316 17.41 -5.45 -12.95
N TYR A 317 18.23 -6.21 -13.70
CA TYR A 317 17.74 -7.01 -14.83
C TYR A 317 16.76 -8.09 -14.38
N ARG A 318 17.10 -8.86 -13.34
CA ARG A 318 16.23 -9.93 -12.83
C ARG A 318 14.91 -9.37 -12.29
N ALA A 319 14.94 -8.28 -11.53
CA ALA A 319 13.72 -7.69 -11.01
C ALA A 319 12.77 -7.24 -12.14
N ALA A 320 13.30 -6.60 -13.18
CA ALA A 320 12.52 -6.23 -14.36
C ALA A 320 11.95 -7.46 -15.10
N GLN A 321 12.76 -8.51 -15.27
CA GLN A 321 12.34 -9.75 -15.91
C GLN A 321 11.22 -10.45 -15.11
N ASN A 322 11.36 -10.54 -13.78
CA ASN A 322 10.40 -11.21 -12.90
C ASN A 322 8.99 -10.59 -13.00
N ILE A 323 8.90 -9.26 -13.15
CA ILE A 323 7.61 -8.56 -13.32
C ILE A 323 6.92 -9.02 -14.61
N ILE A 324 7.68 -9.16 -15.71
CA ILE A 324 7.13 -9.59 -16.99
C ILE A 324 6.74 -11.07 -16.98
N GLU A 325 7.55 -11.94 -16.38
CA GLU A 325 7.19 -13.36 -16.18
C GLU A 325 5.87 -13.51 -15.39
N GLN A 326 5.64 -12.65 -14.40
CA GLN A 326 4.38 -12.60 -13.65
C GLN A 326 3.20 -12.07 -14.46
N ALA A 327 3.40 -11.03 -15.28
CA ALA A 327 2.37 -10.57 -16.21
C ALA A 327 1.97 -11.70 -17.17
N GLU A 328 2.95 -12.48 -17.67
CA GLU A 328 2.67 -13.65 -18.51
C GLU A 328 1.87 -14.74 -17.80
N MET A 329 2.04 -14.94 -16.48
CA MET A 329 1.19 -15.86 -15.71
C MET A 329 -0.28 -15.44 -15.76
N VAL A 330 -0.56 -14.14 -15.68
CA VAL A 330 -1.91 -13.57 -15.80
C VAL A 330 -2.44 -13.65 -17.23
N ILE A 331 -1.59 -13.39 -18.24
CA ILE A 331 -1.95 -13.51 -19.67
C ILE A 331 -2.35 -14.96 -20.00
N LYS A 332 -1.64 -15.96 -19.48
CA LYS A 332 -1.99 -17.40 -19.64
C LYS A 332 -3.36 -17.75 -19.07
N LYS A 333 -3.88 -16.93 -18.15
CA LYS A 333 -5.23 -17.05 -17.57
C LYS A 333 -6.27 -16.15 -18.27
N GLY A 334 -5.88 -15.51 -19.37
CA GLY A 334 -6.74 -14.71 -20.23
C GLY A 334 -6.70 -13.20 -19.96
N GLY A 335 -5.85 -12.72 -19.05
CA GLY A 335 -5.75 -11.29 -18.75
C GLY A 335 -5.23 -10.47 -19.94
N LYS A 336 -5.79 -9.27 -20.13
CA LYS A 336 -5.58 -8.48 -21.35
C LYS A 336 -5.02 -7.08 -21.17
N ASN A 337 -5.33 -6.38 -20.09
CA ASN A 337 -4.89 -4.99 -19.91
C ASN A 337 -3.89 -4.89 -18.77
N PHE A 338 -2.71 -4.35 -19.06
CA PHE A 338 -1.59 -4.25 -18.12
C PHE A 338 -1.03 -2.83 -18.12
N VAL A 339 -0.74 -2.34 -16.93
CA VAL A 339 0.02 -1.13 -16.72
C VAL A 339 1.13 -1.43 -15.73
N ILE A 340 2.38 -1.16 -16.11
CA ILE A 340 3.55 -1.51 -15.31
C ILE A 340 4.32 -0.24 -14.97
N PHE A 341 4.59 -0.03 -13.69
CA PHE A 341 5.22 1.19 -13.21
C PHE A 341 6.72 0.98 -13.18
N ASN A 342 7.46 1.96 -13.71
CA ASN A 342 8.89 2.04 -13.45
C ASN A 342 9.15 2.64 -12.06
N LEU A 343 10.41 2.77 -11.66
CA LEU A 343 10.77 3.31 -10.36
C LEU A 343 11.08 4.82 -10.43
N PRO A 344 10.65 5.60 -9.44
CA PRO A 344 11.15 6.96 -9.25
C PRO A 344 12.64 6.93 -8.91
N ASP A 345 13.33 8.06 -9.11
CA ASP A 345 14.76 8.17 -8.82
C ASP A 345 15.07 7.96 -7.32
N LEU A 346 15.50 6.75 -6.97
CA LEU A 346 15.85 6.41 -5.58
C LEU A 346 17.05 7.21 -5.07
N GLY A 347 17.93 7.67 -5.95
CA GLY A 347 19.08 8.50 -5.62
C GLY A 347 18.71 9.91 -5.18
N LYS A 348 17.46 10.34 -5.39
CA LYS A 348 16.91 11.62 -4.91
C LYS A 348 16.02 11.48 -3.68
N SER A 349 15.82 10.25 -3.22
CA SER A 349 14.97 9.94 -2.08
C SER A 349 15.74 9.98 -0.74
N PRO A 350 15.04 10.03 0.40
CA PRO A 350 15.68 9.95 1.73
C PRO A 350 16.41 8.64 2.01
N VAL A 351 16.34 7.64 1.13
CA VAL A 351 17.15 6.41 1.23
C VAL A 351 18.62 6.75 1.28
N VAL A 352 19.05 7.76 0.53
CA VAL A 352 20.43 8.25 0.55
C VAL A 352 20.89 8.60 1.97
N LEU A 353 20.01 9.24 2.75
CA LEU A 353 20.30 9.70 4.11
C LEU A 353 20.38 8.56 5.12
N THR A 354 19.66 7.46 4.89
CA THR A 354 19.48 6.39 5.89
C THR A 354 20.13 5.07 5.54
N GLY A 355 20.45 4.83 4.26
CA GLY A 355 21.00 3.57 3.78
C GLY A 355 22.42 3.34 4.30
N ASN A 356 22.75 2.07 4.53
CA ASN A 356 24.09 1.65 4.91
C ASN A 356 24.99 1.56 3.68
N TYR A 357 25.79 2.61 3.47
CA TYR A 357 26.77 2.70 2.39
C TYR A 357 28.01 3.40 2.93
N LYS A 358 29.17 2.75 2.83
CA LYS A 358 30.46 3.29 3.28
C LYS A 358 31.58 2.91 2.32
N ASN A 359 32.07 3.89 1.59
CA ASN A 359 33.15 3.72 0.61
C ASN A 359 34.23 4.82 0.72
N ASN A 360 33.95 5.89 1.46
CA ASN A 360 34.79 7.08 1.57
C ASN A 360 35.15 7.40 3.03
N THR A 361 35.99 8.40 3.21
CA THR A 361 36.46 8.87 4.52
C THR A 361 35.46 9.76 5.26
N THR A 362 34.49 10.36 4.55
CA THR A 362 33.49 11.26 5.12
C THR A 362 32.07 10.84 4.74
N ASP A 363 31.13 11.00 5.67
CA ASP A 363 29.72 10.63 5.43
C ASP A 363 29.14 11.42 4.26
N ILE A 364 29.44 12.73 4.11
CA ILE A 364 28.90 13.52 2.98
C ILE A 364 29.31 12.96 1.61
N ASN A 365 30.57 12.52 1.46
CA ASN A 365 31.03 11.92 0.21
C ASN A 365 30.36 10.56 -0.04
N ASP A 366 30.18 9.75 1.01
CA ASP A 366 29.42 8.50 0.94
C ASP A 366 27.98 8.74 0.48
N ARG A 367 27.29 9.76 1.02
CA ARG A 367 25.91 10.10 0.64
C ARG A 367 25.82 10.57 -0.81
N ILE A 368 26.77 11.39 -1.27
CA ILE A 368 26.82 11.86 -2.65
C ILE A 368 27.09 10.70 -3.61
N GLU A 369 28.09 9.85 -3.32
CA GLU A 369 28.38 8.68 -4.16
C GLU A 369 27.19 7.72 -4.18
N PHE A 370 26.58 7.45 -3.02
CA PHE A 370 25.43 6.57 -2.92
C PHE A 370 24.22 7.10 -3.71
N SER A 371 23.98 8.41 -3.69
CA SER A 371 22.96 9.07 -4.52
C SER A 371 23.17 8.81 -6.02
N ILE A 372 24.41 8.95 -6.50
CA ILE A 372 24.76 8.67 -7.91
C ILE A 372 24.53 7.19 -8.23
N LYS A 373 25.05 6.28 -7.40
CA LYS A 373 24.94 4.82 -7.62
C LYS A 373 23.49 4.34 -7.59
N LEU A 374 22.66 4.87 -6.69
CA LEU A 374 21.23 4.59 -6.63
C LEU A 374 20.49 5.13 -7.86
N THR A 375 20.83 6.33 -8.31
CA THR A 375 20.28 6.90 -9.55
C THR A 375 20.57 5.99 -10.74
N ASP A 376 21.82 5.54 -10.86
CA ASP A 376 22.27 4.69 -11.97
C ASP A 376 21.59 3.32 -11.99
N VAL A 377 21.51 2.62 -10.85
CA VAL A 377 20.84 1.32 -10.80
C VAL A 377 19.33 1.46 -11.05
N THR A 378 18.71 2.55 -10.59
CA THR A 378 17.29 2.85 -10.88
C THR A 378 17.06 3.04 -12.37
N LYS A 379 17.90 3.85 -13.05
CA LYS A 379 17.83 4.04 -14.50
C LYS A 379 18.04 2.73 -15.27
N ARG A 380 18.95 1.88 -14.82
CA ARG A 380 19.18 0.55 -15.42
C ARG A 380 17.96 -0.34 -15.27
N PHE A 381 17.36 -0.42 -14.09
CA PHE A 381 16.11 -1.15 -13.88
C PHE A 381 15.01 -0.65 -14.82
N ASN A 382 14.78 0.66 -14.88
CA ASN A 382 13.75 1.25 -15.74
C ASN A 382 14.01 0.95 -17.23
N ASN A 383 15.27 0.97 -17.67
CA ASN A 383 15.63 0.60 -19.04
C ASN A 383 15.40 -0.90 -19.32
N TYR A 384 15.82 -1.79 -18.41
CA TYR A 384 15.55 -3.22 -18.57
C TYR A 384 14.05 -3.50 -18.59
N LEU A 385 13.27 -2.86 -17.72
CA LEU A 385 11.83 -3.00 -17.67
C LEU A 385 11.19 -2.60 -19.00
N ARG A 386 11.57 -1.45 -19.57
CA ARG A 386 11.09 -0.99 -20.87
C ARG A 386 11.39 -1.99 -21.98
N LEU A 387 12.61 -2.52 -22.02
CA LEU A 387 13.01 -3.54 -23.01
C LEU A 387 12.18 -4.83 -22.85
N GLN A 388 11.93 -5.28 -21.62
CA GLN A 388 11.13 -6.48 -21.36
C GLN A 388 9.64 -6.26 -21.70
N ILE A 389 9.09 -5.06 -21.46
CA ILE A 389 7.75 -4.68 -21.90
C ILE A 389 7.65 -4.72 -23.43
N SER A 390 8.64 -4.17 -24.15
CA SER A 390 8.65 -4.23 -25.63
C SER A 390 8.68 -5.67 -26.15
N LYS A 391 9.47 -6.56 -25.53
CA LYS A 391 9.46 -8.00 -25.86
C LYS A 391 8.11 -8.66 -25.60
N LEU A 392 7.45 -8.30 -24.49
CA LEU A 392 6.11 -8.80 -24.18
C LEU A 392 5.08 -8.32 -25.22
N GLN A 393 5.15 -7.05 -25.63
CA GLN A 393 4.31 -6.48 -26.69
C GLN A 393 4.52 -7.19 -28.03
N GLU A 394 5.76 -7.48 -28.41
CA GLU A 394 6.07 -8.23 -29.63
C GLU A 394 5.47 -9.65 -29.56
N LYS A 395 5.74 -10.35 -28.45
CA LYS A 395 5.30 -11.74 -28.23
C LYS A 395 3.78 -11.92 -28.29
N TYR A 396 3.03 -11.00 -27.69
CA TYR A 396 1.57 -11.08 -27.63
C TYR A 396 0.86 -10.16 -28.63
N SER A 397 1.59 -9.32 -29.35
CA SER A 397 1.08 -8.42 -30.40
C SER A 397 -0.19 -7.70 -29.94
N ASN A 398 -1.25 -7.69 -30.77
CA ASN A 398 -2.52 -7.02 -30.48
C ASN A 398 -3.45 -7.79 -29.52
N SER A 399 -3.02 -8.94 -28.97
CA SER A 399 -3.87 -9.74 -28.07
C SER A 399 -3.94 -9.19 -26.65
N ILE A 400 -3.00 -8.31 -26.28
CA ILE A 400 -2.96 -7.63 -24.98
C ILE A 400 -2.71 -6.14 -25.18
N PHE A 401 -3.16 -5.34 -24.22
CA PHE A 401 -2.72 -3.98 -23.99
C PHE A 401 -1.70 -3.99 -22.85
N VAL A 402 -0.49 -3.47 -23.08
CA VAL A 402 0.50 -3.25 -22.01
C VAL A 402 1.24 -1.93 -22.21
N LYS A 403 1.30 -1.10 -21.17
CA LYS A 403 2.03 0.18 -21.17
C LYS A 403 2.82 0.39 -19.89
N GLU A 404 3.92 1.14 -20.01
CA GLU A 404 4.72 1.61 -18.88
C GLU A 404 4.12 2.92 -18.32
N ILE A 405 4.11 3.09 -17.00
CA ILE A 405 3.96 4.41 -16.34
C ILE A 405 5.32 4.88 -15.91
N ASP A 406 5.69 6.06 -16.40
CA ASP A 406 6.98 6.68 -16.11
C ASP A 406 6.95 7.46 -14.79
N MET A 407 7.02 6.72 -13.68
CA MET A 407 7.13 7.28 -12.34
C MET A 407 8.44 8.03 -12.12
N TYR A 408 9.51 7.69 -12.84
CA TYR A 408 10.75 8.46 -12.84
C TYR A 408 10.49 9.91 -13.23
N SER A 409 9.96 10.15 -14.42
CA SER A 409 9.67 11.50 -14.90
C SER A 409 8.57 12.19 -14.07
N ASN A 410 7.53 11.47 -13.63
CA ASN A 410 6.47 12.06 -12.82
C ASN A 410 6.99 12.58 -11.47
N PHE A 411 7.88 11.84 -10.79
CA PHE A 411 8.48 12.33 -9.55
C PHE A 411 9.45 13.49 -9.79
N GLU A 412 10.19 13.50 -10.91
CA GLU A 412 11.00 14.66 -11.28
C GLU A 412 10.17 15.93 -11.44
N LYS A 413 8.99 15.82 -12.05
CA LYS A 413 8.06 16.95 -12.19
C LYS A 413 7.62 17.49 -10.83
N ILE A 414 7.24 16.61 -9.91
CA ILE A 414 6.89 17.00 -8.52
C ILE A 414 8.07 17.71 -7.83
N MET A 415 9.27 17.12 -7.85
CA MET A 415 10.44 17.65 -7.15
C MET A 415 10.94 19.00 -7.71
N ASN A 416 10.62 19.28 -8.98
CA ASN A 416 11.06 20.47 -9.68
C ASN A 416 9.93 21.48 -9.97
N ASN A 417 8.73 21.27 -9.43
CA ASN A 417 7.56 22.14 -9.63
C ASN A 417 7.19 22.32 -11.11
N TYR A 418 7.13 21.21 -11.84
CA TYR A 418 6.62 21.19 -13.22
C TYR A 418 5.27 20.50 -13.31
N ASP A 419 4.41 21.03 -14.16
CA ASP A 419 3.08 20.51 -14.46
C ASP A 419 3.15 19.15 -15.19
N PHE A 420 2.22 18.24 -14.88
CA PHE A 420 2.19 16.92 -15.53
C PHE A 420 1.81 16.98 -17.01
N TYR A 421 1.07 18.01 -17.44
CA TYR A 421 0.52 18.26 -18.78
C TYR A 421 1.36 19.15 -19.67
N SER A 422 1.71 20.34 -19.21
CA SER A 422 2.33 21.35 -20.07
C SER A 422 3.83 21.50 -19.91
N ASP A 423 4.42 20.86 -18.88
CA ASP A 423 5.80 21.13 -18.43
C ASP A 423 6.03 22.59 -17.98
N ASP A 424 4.96 23.38 -17.81
CA ASP A 424 5.04 24.70 -17.21
C ASP A 424 5.34 24.61 -15.71
N ILE A 425 5.80 25.72 -15.13
CA ILE A 425 6.01 25.81 -13.70
C ILE A 425 4.65 25.72 -12.98
N PHE A 426 4.52 24.75 -12.08
CA PHE A 426 3.38 24.58 -11.20
C PHE A 426 3.84 24.43 -9.76
N ASP A 427 3.43 25.36 -8.91
CA ASP A 427 3.69 25.26 -7.48
C ASP A 427 2.75 24.26 -6.84
N TYR A 428 3.28 23.08 -6.49
CA TYR A 428 2.54 22.08 -5.73
C TYR A 428 2.33 22.46 -4.26
N GLY A 429 3.00 23.50 -3.75
CA GLY A 429 2.89 23.92 -2.34
C GLY A 429 3.66 23.05 -1.35
N PHE A 430 4.75 22.38 -1.79
CA PHE A 430 5.65 21.67 -0.88
C PHE A 430 6.58 22.63 -0.15
N ASP A 431 6.73 22.45 1.16
CA ASP A 431 7.70 23.15 1.98
C ASP A 431 9.12 22.63 1.75
N SER A 432 10.10 23.54 1.82
CA SER A 432 11.50 23.15 1.74
C SER A 432 11.94 22.46 3.03
N LEU A 433 12.27 21.17 2.91
CA LEU A 433 12.82 20.34 3.98
C LEU A 433 14.18 19.76 3.57
N ASN A 434 15.07 20.61 3.09
CA ASN A 434 16.37 20.21 2.55
C ASN A 434 17.31 19.66 3.64
N SER A 435 18.01 18.58 3.33
CA SER A 435 19.20 18.14 4.08
C SER A 435 20.43 18.95 3.66
N ASN A 436 21.59 18.61 4.22
CA ASN A 436 22.89 19.10 3.76
C ASN A 436 23.50 18.29 2.60
N ILE A 437 22.79 17.27 2.09
CA ILE A 437 23.26 16.41 1.00
C ILE A 437 22.74 16.94 -0.33
N PRO A 438 23.61 17.47 -1.22
CA PRO A 438 23.18 17.97 -2.52
C PRO A 438 22.71 16.83 -3.41
N ILE A 439 21.76 17.11 -4.31
CA ILE A 439 21.38 16.17 -5.36
C ILE A 439 22.38 16.34 -6.52
N PRO A 440 23.17 15.32 -6.88
CA PRO A 440 24.15 15.41 -7.95
C PRO A 440 23.53 15.86 -9.28
N GLY A 441 24.15 16.84 -9.93
CA GLY A 441 23.68 17.38 -11.21
C GLY A 441 22.56 18.43 -11.13
N LEU A 442 22.03 18.74 -9.94
CA LEU A 442 21.04 19.80 -9.75
C LEU A 442 21.61 20.95 -8.92
N GLN A 443 21.43 22.19 -9.39
CA GLN A 443 21.85 23.38 -8.65
C GLN A 443 20.85 23.72 -7.54
N ASN A 444 21.36 24.04 -6.34
CA ASN A 444 20.56 24.47 -5.18
C ASN A 444 19.43 23.49 -4.78
N LYS A 445 19.57 22.20 -5.10
CA LYS A 445 18.63 21.13 -4.71
C LYS A 445 19.34 20.13 -3.83
N TYR A 446 18.66 19.71 -2.78
CA TYR A 446 19.18 18.82 -1.75
C TYR A 446 18.19 17.70 -1.50
N VAL A 447 18.70 16.55 -1.08
CA VAL A 447 17.84 15.42 -0.70
C VAL A 447 16.95 15.88 0.45
N GLN A 448 15.63 15.68 0.33
CA GLN A 448 14.69 16.07 1.36
C GLN A 448 14.89 15.22 2.62
N VAL A 449 14.88 15.85 3.79
CA VAL A 449 14.72 15.15 5.07
C VAL A 449 13.28 14.65 5.17
N HIS A 450 13.12 13.45 5.73
CA HIS A 450 11.81 12.90 6.04
C HIS A 450 11.07 13.72 7.11
N CYS A 451 9.74 13.72 7.07
CA CYS A 451 8.93 14.20 8.18
C CYS A 451 9.21 13.39 9.45
N TYR A 452 8.98 12.08 9.39
CA TYR A 452 9.19 11.14 10.49
C TYR A 452 10.54 10.43 10.36
N ASN A 453 11.43 10.66 11.32
CA ASN A 453 12.82 10.21 11.26
C ASN A 453 13.11 8.80 11.75
N GLN A 454 12.06 7.98 11.88
CA GLN A 454 12.20 6.60 12.32
C GLN A 454 11.54 5.63 11.35
N GLY A 455 11.87 4.35 11.52
CA GLY A 455 11.24 3.25 10.79
C GLY A 455 9.87 2.87 11.36
N TYR A 456 9.15 2.04 10.60
CA TYR A 456 7.81 1.54 10.92
C TYR A 456 7.75 0.51 12.07
N THR A 457 8.89 0.13 12.63
CA THR A 457 9.00 -0.74 13.82
C THR A 457 9.38 0.02 15.08
N HIS A 458 9.83 1.27 14.96
CA HIS A 458 10.55 1.98 16.03
C HIS A 458 9.73 2.15 17.32
N LEU A 459 8.45 2.46 17.20
CA LEU A 459 7.60 2.71 18.37
C LEU A 459 6.92 1.45 18.92
N LEU A 460 7.25 0.26 18.41
CA LEU A 460 6.61 -1.00 18.82
C LEU A 460 6.74 -1.29 20.33
N PHE A 461 7.87 -0.92 20.93
CA PHE A 461 8.14 -1.10 22.37
C PHE A 461 7.96 0.18 23.20
N SER A 462 7.36 1.22 22.61
CA SER A 462 7.02 2.41 23.39
C SER A 462 5.76 2.18 24.20
N ASP A 463 5.68 2.81 25.37
CA ASP A 463 4.50 2.74 26.22
C ASP A 463 3.28 3.32 25.49
N SER A 464 2.13 2.65 25.62
CA SER A 464 0.90 3.05 24.92
C SER A 464 0.32 4.38 25.43
N GLY A 465 -0.38 5.12 24.57
CA GLY A 465 -1.09 6.34 24.95
C GLY A 465 -0.23 7.59 24.81
N GLY A 466 -0.25 8.49 25.80
CA GLY A 466 0.37 9.81 25.70
C GLY A 466 1.88 9.81 25.46
N ASP A 467 2.62 8.82 25.96
CA ASP A 467 4.08 8.71 25.72
C ASP A 467 4.41 8.41 24.25
N LEU A 468 3.65 7.50 23.63
CA LEU A 468 3.74 7.19 22.20
C LEU A 468 3.53 8.45 21.33
N VAL A 469 2.52 9.25 21.64
CA VAL A 469 2.21 10.49 20.88
C VAL A 469 3.30 11.54 21.08
N LYS A 470 3.82 11.71 22.30
CA LYS A 470 4.96 12.61 22.57
C LYS A 470 6.21 12.20 21.80
N LYS A 471 6.54 10.90 21.76
CA LYS A 471 7.65 10.39 20.95
C LYS A 471 7.41 10.64 19.47
N PHE A 472 6.20 10.42 18.98
CA PHE A 472 5.86 10.75 17.61
C PHE A 472 6.14 12.22 17.28
N TRP A 473 5.65 13.17 18.09
CA TRP A 473 5.91 14.60 17.86
C TRP A 473 7.40 14.92 17.91
N LYS A 474 8.16 14.33 18.85
CA LYS A 474 9.62 14.50 18.92
C LYS A 474 10.34 14.06 17.64
N TYR A 475 9.85 13.01 16.99
CA TYR A 475 10.48 12.40 15.81
C TYR A 475 9.86 12.88 14.48
N ASN A 476 8.85 13.74 14.52
CA ASN A 476 8.17 14.27 13.34
C ASN A 476 8.44 15.78 13.19
N LYS A 477 9.09 16.15 12.08
CA LYS A 477 9.47 17.53 11.75
C LYS A 477 8.42 18.32 10.96
N CYS A 478 7.32 17.66 10.57
CA CYS A 478 6.22 18.23 9.79
C CYS A 478 4.95 18.44 10.63
N VAL A 479 5.09 18.38 11.95
CA VAL A 479 4.03 18.72 12.89
C VAL A 479 4.54 19.76 13.87
N ASN A 480 3.67 20.67 14.26
CA ASN A 480 3.97 21.67 15.28
C ASN A 480 3.93 21.06 16.70
N ALA A 481 4.20 21.90 17.71
CA ALA A 481 4.19 21.50 19.13
C ALA A 481 2.83 20.97 19.63
N HIS A 482 1.74 21.21 18.89
CA HIS A 482 0.40 20.73 19.18
C HIS A 482 0.03 19.46 18.40
N GLY A 483 0.93 18.97 17.54
CA GLY A 483 0.74 17.76 16.73
C GLY A 483 -0.03 17.97 15.43
N SER A 484 -0.42 19.20 15.10
CA SER A 484 -1.03 19.54 13.81
C SER A 484 0.04 19.58 12.72
N LYS A 485 -0.29 19.07 11.53
CA LYS A 485 0.60 19.20 10.37
C LYS A 485 0.75 20.67 10.01
N ASP A 486 1.99 21.14 9.97
CA ASP A 486 2.34 22.52 9.65
C ASP A 486 3.32 22.63 8.47
N LYS A 487 3.73 21.49 7.91
CA LYS A 487 4.55 21.42 6.70
C LYS A 487 4.04 20.36 5.74
N VAL A 488 4.10 20.67 4.46
CA VAL A 488 3.75 19.80 3.34
C VAL A 488 5.03 19.26 2.72
N ALA A 489 5.34 17.99 2.96
CA ALA A 489 6.58 17.38 2.50
C ALA A 489 6.35 16.34 1.40
N ILE A 490 7.35 16.07 0.58
CA ILE A 490 7.31 14.98 -0.41
C ILE A 490 7.37 13.63 0.30
N PHE A 491 8.33 13.47 1.23
CA PHE A 491 8.59 12.21 1.91
C PHE A 491 8.15 12.20 3.37
N TRP A 492 7.39 11.15 3.73
CA TRP A 492 6.97 10.88 5.10
C TRP A 492 8.13 10.33 5.92
N ASN A 493 8.70 9.22 5.48
CA ASN A 493 9.88 8.59 6.09
C ASN A 493 10.83 8.15 4.97
N SER A 494 11.89 7.41 5.29
CA SER A 494 12.70 6.74 4.28
C SER A 494 12.16 5.33 4.01
N PRO A 495 11.79 4.96 2.76
CA PRO A 495 11.74 5.78 1.53
C PRO A 495 10.39 6.47 1.25
N HIS A 496 9.37 6.29 2.10
CA HIS A 496 7.99 6.42 1.64
C HIS A 496 7.50 7.88 1.50
N PRO A 497 6.74 8.20 0.42
CA PRO A 497 6.09 9.50 0.25
C PRO A 497 5.03 9.79 1.33
N THR A 498 4.71 11.08 1.51
CA THR A 498 3.52 11.51 2.25
C THR A 498 2.24 11.21 1.48
N SER A 499 1.12 11.24 2.19
CA SER A 499 -0.22 11.13 1.60
C SER A 499 -0.47 12.22 0.56
N TYR A 500 0.07 13.43 0.77
CA TYR A 500 -0.02 14.52 -0.20
C TYR A 500 0.66 14.19 -1.53
N THR A 501 1.88 13.65 -1.49
CA THR A 501 2.57 13.18 -2.70
C THR A 501 1.82 12.03 -3.36
N HIS A 502 1.28 11.10 -2.57
CA HIS A 502 0.45 10.01 -3.09
C HIS A 502 -0.82 10.48 -3.81
N CYS A 503 -1.42 11.59 -3.38
CA CYS A 503 -2.55 12.21 -4.05
C CYS A 503 -2.18 12.71 -5.46
N TRP A 504 -0.97 13.24 -5.64
CA TRP A 504 -0.43 13.63 -6.95
C TRP A 504 -0.03 12.43 -7.83
N ILE A 505 0.49 11.36 -7.21
CA ILE A 505 0.77 10.10 -7.93
C ILE A 505 -0.53 9.54 -8.52
N ALA A 506 -1.61 9.51 -7.74
CA ALA A 506 -2.92 9.07 -8.21
C ALA A 506 -3.44 9.90 -9.39
N HIS A 507 -3.26 11.23 -9.33
CA HIS A 507 -3.61 12.13 -10.43
C HIS A 507 -2.82 11.85 -11.71
N SER A 508 -1.49 11.68 -11.59
CA SER A 508 -0.63 11.37 -12.73
C SER A 508 -1.03 10.05 -13.41
N LEU A 509 -1.45 9.05 -12.62
CA LEU A 509 -1.95 7.78 -13.15
C LEU A 509 -3.33 7.94 -13.79
N GLN A 510 -4.27 8.61 -13.12
CA GLN A 510 -5.61 8.85 -13.65
C GLN A 510 -5.52 9.51 -15.03
N LYS A 511 -4.67 10.53 -15.16
CA LYS A 511 -4.36 11.17 -16.44
C LYS A 511 -3.87 10.16 -17.48
N LYS A 512 -2.85 9.34 -17.16
CA LYS A 512 -2.31 8.36 -18.12
C LYS A 512 -3.35 7.33 -18.55
N LEU A 513 -4.21 6.90 -17.64
CA LEU A 513 -5.29 5.97 -17.96
C LEU A 513 -6.38 6.62 -18.84
N LEU A 514 -6.58 7.94 -18.76
CA LEU A 514 -7.42 8.70 -19.71
C LEU A 514 -6.75 8.76 -21.09
N GLU A 515 -5.45 9.08 -21.16
CA GLU A 515 -4.70 9.12 -22.43
C GLU A 515 -4.63 7.75 -23.14
N PHE A 516 -4.77 6.66 -22.39
CA PHE A 516 -4.81 5.30 -22.91
C PHE A 516 -6.23 4.81 -23.25
N ASP A 517 -7.24 5.67 -23.15
CA ASP A 517 -8.66 5.33 -23.34
C ASP A 517 -9.14 4.16 -22.44
N LEU A 518 -8.48 3.95 -21.29
CA LEU A 518 -8.87 2.91 -20.32
C LEU A 518 -9.94 3.42 -19.35
N LEU A 519 -9.93 4.72 -19.08
CA LEU A 519 -10.89 5.41 -18.21
C LEU A 519 -11.66 6.48 -18.98
N ALA A 520 -12.87 6.76 -18.52
CA ALA A 520 -13.72 7.85 -18.98
C ALA A 520 -14.14 8.69 -17.77
N VAL A 521 -13.17 9.40 -17.19
CA VAL A 521 -13.37 10.37 -16.11
C VAL A 521 -12.98 11.76 -16.59
N LYS A 522 -13.61 12.81 -16.05
CA LYS A 522 -13.25 14.18 -16.41
C LYS A 522 -11.84 14.48 -15.92
N ALA A 523 -10.99 15.03 -16.78
CA ALA A 523 -9.70 15.55 -16.37
C ALA A 523 -9.90 16.59 -15.25
N ILE A 524 -9.11 16.46 -14.18
CA ILE A 524 -9.21 17.33 -13.01
C ILE A 524 -8.27 18.51 -13.23
N ASP A 525 -8.77 19.71 -12.98
CA ASP A 525 -7.99 20.94 -12.97
C ASP A 525 -6.92 20.89 -11.87
N MET A 526 -5.69 21.31 -12.18
CA MET A 526 -4.54 21.17 -11.28
C MET A 526 -4.72 21.93 -9.96
N ASP A 527 -5.28 23.14 -9.98
CA ASP A 527 -5.50 23.94 -8.76
C ASP A 527 -6.63 23.34 -7.89
N LYS A 528 -7.69 22.84 -8.52
CA LYS A 528 -8.74 22.08 -7.82
C LYS A 528 -8.18 20.79 -7.21
N HIS A 529 -7.30 20.10 -7.93
CA HIS A 529 -6.64 18.89 -7.43
C HIS A 529 -5.70 19.20 -6.25
N LYS A 530 -4.92 20.29 -6.34
CA LYS A 530 -4.09 20.79 -5.22
C LYS A 530 -4.92 21.02 -3.97
N SER A 531 -6.06 21.72 -4.12
CA SER A 531 -6.98 22.00 -3.01
C SER A 531 -7.52 20.71 -2.39
N TYR A 532 -7.96 19.76 -3.22
CA TYR A 532 -8.42 18.45 -2.78
C TYR A 532 -7.34 17.65 -2.02
N CYS A 533 -6.10 17.65 -2.53
CA CYS A 533 -4.99 16.97 -1.87
C CYS A 533 -4.64 17.62 -0.54
N LEU A 534 -4.64 18.97 -0.45
CA LEU A 534 -4.35 19.69 0.79
C LEU A 534 -5.41 19.43 1.85
N GLU A 535 -6.69 19.43 1.48
CA GLU A 535 -7.78 19.11 2.40
C GLU A 535 -7.66 17.69 2.97
N ASN A 536 -7.35 16.70 2.13
CA ASN A 536 -7.14 15.32 2.60
C ASN A 536 -5.84 15.14 3.40
N TYR A 537 -4.83 15.96 3.14
CA TYR A 537 -3.54 15.86 3.82
C TYR A 537 -3.57 16.47 5.22
N LEU A 538 -4.20 17.64 5.36
CA LEU A 538 -4.22 18.42 6.60
C LEU A 538 -5.24 17.89 7.62
N ASN A 539 -6.29 17.22 7.15
CA ASN A 539 -7.25 16.49 7.99
C ASN A 539 -6.70 15.11 8.43
#